data_AF-A0A6A3JZD2-F1
#
_entry.id   AF-A0A6A3JZD2-F1
#
_cell.length_a   1.000
_cell.length_b   1.000
_cell.length_c   1.000
_cell.angle_alpha   90.00
_cell.angle_beta   90.00
_cell.angle_gamma   90.00
#
_symmetry.space_group_name_H-M   'P 1'
#
loop_
_entity.id
_entity.type
_entity.pdbx_description
1 polymer ?
#
loop_
_entity_poly.entity_id
_entity_poly.type
_entity_poly.pdbx_seq_one_letter_code
_entity_poly.pdbx_strand_id
1 'polypeptide(L)'
;MRIFALPLVVLASFVASAAAEYSCAGPDARTQPPTGAIVVDPTGAYSGSFHNLSEAVSNVPNTTDEHTIFLFPGVYREQVLISRLNGPLVLQGYTCNTKLYAANEVTISHAKAQRDISPEITSGRNDLTSTLRLKTNDVKVYNLNVANTAGRFLENGQAVATIIEGNNYGFYACNFTSHQDTVYANKGRELFA
;
A
#
# COMPACT_ATOMS: atom_id res chain seq x y z
N MET A 1 75.76 -1.66 -12.38
CA MET A 1 74.52 -1.09 -11.83
C MET A 1 73.70 -2.20 -11.20
N ARG A 2 73.57 -2.21 -9.87
CA ARG A 2 72.72 -3.17 -9.14
C ARG A 2 71.35 -2.53 -8.95
N ILE A 3 70.29 -3.18 -9.42
CA ILE A 3 68.91 -2.71 -9.22
C ILE A 3 68.29 -3.60 -8.15
N PHE A 4 67.94 -3.01 -7.01
CA PHE A 4 67.17 -3.62 -5.94
C PHE A 4 65.67 -3.44 -6.24
N ALA A 5 64.91 -4.53 -6.27
CA ALA A 5 63.44 -4.50 -6.31
C ALA A 5 62.91 -4.80 -4.91
N LEU A 6 62.14 -3.87 -4.33
CA LEU A 6 61.41 -4.05 -3.08
C LEU A 6 59.96 -4.49 -3.39
N PRO A 7 59.38 -5.44 -2.65
CA PRO A 7 58.00 -5.85 -2.88
C PRO A 7 57.05 -4.83 -2.23
N LEU A 8 56.06 -4.38 -2.99
CA LEU A 8 54.97 -3.54 -2.50
C LEU A 8 53.92 -4.46 -1.85
N VAL A 9 53.77 -4.38 -0.52
CA VAL A 9 52.70 -5.07 0.22
C VAL A 9 51.52 -4.12 0.33
N VAL A 10 50.42 -4.44 -0.36
CA VAL A 10 49.15 -3.71 -0.26
C VAL A 10 48.31 -4.37 0.84
N LEU A 11 48.18 -3.73 2.00
CA LEU A 11 47.22 -4.12 3.03
C LEU A 11 45.82 -3.60 2.63
N ALA A 12 44.94 -4.49 2.18
CA ALA A 12 43.53 -4.17 2.01
C ALA A 12 42.82 -4.27 3.38
N SER A 13 42.50 -3.12 3.98
CA SER A 13 41.64 -3.06 5.16
C SER A 13 40.17 -3.21 4.73
N PHE A 14 39.57 -4.36 4.98
CA PHE A 14 38.13 -4.55 4.86
C PHE A 14 37.43 -3.86 6.02
N VAL A 15 36.79 -2.72 5.76
CA VAL A 15 35.88 -2.09 6.72
C VAL A 15 34.56 -2.83 6.64
N ALA A 16 34.26 -3.68 7.62
CA ALA A 16 32.94 -4.27 7.76
C ALA A 16 31.97 -3.18 8.24
N SER A 17 31.11 -2.67 7.37
CA SER A 17 29.99 -1.82 7.80
C SER A 17 28.97 -2.71 8.50
N ALA A 18 28.84 -2.58 9.82
CA ALA A 18 27.70 -3.13 10.54
C ALA A 18 26.45 -2.38 10.05
N ALA A 19 25.63 -3.05 9.24
CA ALA A 19 24.27 -2.58 9.00
C ALA A 19 23.57 -2.57 10.37
N ALA A 20 23.15 -1.39 10.83
CA ALA A 20 22.31 -1.31 12.01
C ALA A 20 21.04 -2.11 11.71
N GLU A 21 20.85 -3.24 12.39
CA GLU A 21 19.56 -3.92 12.43
C GLU A 21 18.58 -2.94 13.05
N TYR A 22 17.79 -2.26 12.22
CA TYR A 22 16.63 -1.53 12.69
C TYR A 22 15.69 -2.57 13.29
N SER A 23 15.75 -2.75 14.61
CA SER A 23 14.75 -3.56 15.30
C SER A 23 13.40 -2.91 15.05
N CYS A 24 12.50 -3.60 14.36
CA CYS A 24 11.13 -3.17 14.09
C CYS A 24 10.29 -3.23 15.38
N ALA A 25 10.67 -2.43 16.36
CA ALA A 25 10.18 -2.47 17.73
C ALA A 25 10.08 -1.03 18.28
N GLY A 26 9.08 -0.79 19.11
CA GLY A 26 8.84 0.52 19.72
C GLY A 26 7.37 0.96 19.64
N PRO A 27 7.04 2.11 20.25
CA PRO A 27 5.65 2.57 20.38
C PRO A 27 5.00 2.92 19.03
N ASP A 28 5.82 3.30 18.05
CA ASP A 28 5.39 3.67 16.71
C ASP A 28 5.35 2.48 15.74
N ALA A 29 5.76 1.27 16.16
CA ALA A 29 5.71 0.09 15.32
C ALA A 29 4.29 -0.52 15.30
N ARG A 30 3.86 -1.03 14.14
CA ARG A 30 2.63 -1.82 13.97
C ARG A 30 2.99 -3.09 13.22
N THR A 31 3.49 -4.05 13.98
CA THR A 31 4.09 -5.28 13.45
C THR A 31 3.27 -6.53 13.75
N GLN A 32 2.17 -6.38 14.48
CA GLN A 32 1.26 -7.45 14.84
C GLN A 32 -0.19 -7.00 14.61
N PRO A 33 -1.08 -7.91 14.18
CA PRO A 33 -2.49 -7.61 14.07
C PRO A 33 -3.09 -7.28 15.45
N PRO A 34 -3.93 -6.24 15.58
CA PRO A 34 -4.68 -6.04 16.80
C PRO A 34 -5.69 -7.18 17.02
N THR A 35 -6.11 -7.39 18.26
CA THR A 35 -7.10 -8.42 18.60
C THR A 35 -8.39 -8.21 17.79
N GLY A 36 -8.86 -9.27 17.14
CA GLY A 36 -10.09 -9.24 16.33
C GLY A 36 -9.90 -8.69 14.91
N ALA A 37 -8.68 -8.34 14.51
CA ALA A 37 -8.42 -7.94 13.13
C ALA A 37 -8.60 -9.10 12.15
N ILE A 38 -9.10 -8.78 10.97
CA ILE A 38 -9.01 -9.63 9.79
C ILE A 38 -7.58 -9.51 9.27
N VAL A 39 -6.89 -10.63 9.09
CA VAL A 39 -5.46 -10.64 8.75
C VAL A 39 -5.27 -11.01 7.28
N VAL A 40 -4.42 -10.25 6.61
CA VAL A 40 -3.94 -10.55 5.25
C VAL A 40 -2.44 -10.83 5.32
N ASP A 41 -2.04 -12.01 4.84
CA ASP A 41 -0.64 -12.44 4.73
C ASP A 41 -0.43 -13.16 3.38
N PRO A 42 0.34 -12.58 2.45
CA PRO A 42 0.53 -13.15 1.13
C PRO A 42 1.39 -14.41 1.17
N THR A 43 2.12 -14.64 2.27
CA THR A 43 2.92 -15.84 2.49
C THR A 43 2.09 -17.00 3.07
N GLY A 44 0.94 -16.68 3.70
CA GLY A 44 0.14 -17.66 4.44
C GLY A 44 0.78 -18.19 5.71
N ALA A 45 1.83 -17.54 6.22
CA ALA A 45 2.50 -17.96 7.45
C ALA A 45 1.64 -17.71 8.70
N TYR A 46 0.82 -16.66 8.67
CA TYR A 46 -0.14 -16.38 9.74
C TYR A 46 -1.37 -17.29 9.62
N SER A 47 -1.60 -18.15 10.62
CA SER A 47 -2.73 -19.08 10.62
C SER A 47 -4.07 -18.34 10.54
N GLY A 48 -4.91 -18.72 9.57
CA GLY A 48 -6.24 -18.13 9.36
C GLY A 48 -6.24 -16.78 8.65
N SER A 49 -5.10 -16.35 8.09
CA SER A 49 -5.05 -15.16 7.23
C SER A 49 -5.63 -15.42 5.84
N PHE A 50 -6.09 -14.35 5.19
CA PHE A 50 -6.35 -14.31 3.75
C PHE A 50 -5.07 -14.01 2.97
N HIS A 51 -4.98 -14.46 1.72
CA HIS A 51 -3.79 -14.22 0.88
C HIS A 51 -3.77 -12.84 0.21
N ASN A 52 -4.91 -12.17 0.11
CA ASN A 52 -5.05 -10.87 -0.54
C ASN A 52 -6.13 -10.02 0.12
N LEU A 53 -6.13 -8.72 -0.17
CA LEU A 53 -7.05 -7.77 0.44
C LEU A 53 -8.48 -7.96 -0.08
N SER A 54 -8.67 -8.28 -1.36
CA SER A 54 -10.02 -8.49 -1.92
C SER A 54 -10.79 -9.60 -1.19
N GLU A 55 -10.12 -10.69 -0.85
CA GLU A 55 -10.70 -11.81 -0.09
C GLU A 55 -11.03 -11.41 1.34
N ALA A 56 -10.13 -10.69 2.02
CA ALA A 56 -10.38 -10.17 3.37
C ALA A 56 -11.56 -9.20 3.41
N VAL A 57 -11.64 -8.27 2.46
CA VAL A 57 -12.76 -7.34 2.30
C VAL A 57 -14.09 -8.09 2.11
N SER A 58 -14.08 -9.16 1.32
CA SER A 58 -15.28 -9.98 1.08
C SER A 58 -15.74 -10.75 2.32
N ASN A 59 -14.89 -10.87 3.34
CA ASN A 59 -15.17 -11.54 4.61
C ASN A 59 -15.35 -10.58 5.79
N VAL A 60 -15.44 -9.27 5.54
CA VAL A 60 -15.81 -8.31 6.59
C VAL A 60 -17.22 -8.62 7.10
N PRO A 61 -17.43 -8.83 8.42
CA PRO A 61 -18.75 -9.10 8.97
C PRO A 61 -19.74 -7.98 8.64
N ASN A 62 -20.99 -8.37 8.39
CA ASN A 62 -22.05 -7.42 8.08
C ASN A 62 -22.63 -6.79 9.35
N THR A 63 -21.82 -6.05 10.09
CA THR A 63 -22.20 -5.39 11.35
C THR A 63 -21.90 -3.89 11.31
N THR A 64 -22.37 -3.14 12.31
CA THR A 64 -22.13 -1.70 12.44
C THR A 64 -20.85 -1.37 13.22
N ASP A 65 -20.18 -2.38 13.77
CA ASP A 65 -18.93 -2.22 14.53
C ASP A 65 -17.77 -1.76 13.61
N GLU A 66 -16.75 -1.14 14.19
CA GLU A 66 -15.51 -0.83 13.45
C GLU A 66 -14.74 -2.13 13.17
N HIS A 67 -14.41 -2.36 11.90
CA HIS A 67 -13.61 -3.50 11.48
C HIS A 67 -12.19 -3.06 11.14
N THR A 68 -11.20 -3.87 11.52
CA THR A 68 -9.79 -3.66 11.14
C THR A 68 -9.34 -4.79 10.23
N ILE A 69 -8.75 -4.43 9.08
CA ILE A 69 -7.97 -5.32 8.25
C ILE A 69 -6.49 -4.96 8.42
N PHE A 70 -5.69 -5.91 8.90
CA PHE A 70 -4.25 -5.77 9.05
C PHE A 70 -3.53 -6.52 7.92
N LEU A 71 -2.61 -5.85 7.24
CA LEU A 71 -1.85 -6.43 6.13
C LEU A 71 -0.39 -6.62 6.54
N PHE A 72 0.11 -7.84 6.44
CA PHE A 72 1.54 -8.13 6.58
C PHE A 72 2.36 -7.62 5.38
N PRO A 73 3.69 -7.47 5.53
CA PRO A 73 4.58 -7.00 4.48
C PRO A 73 4.41 -7.75 3.17
N GLY A 74 4.43 -7.02 2.06
CA GLY A 74 4.33 -7.63 0.74
C GLY A 74 3.80 -6.70 -0.34
N VAL A 75 3.84 -7.22 -1.57
CA VAL A 75 3.28 -6.57 -2.76
C VAL A 75 2.07 -7.37 -3.24
N TYR A 76 0.90 -6.79 -3.05
CA TYR A 76 -0.39 -7.34 -3.44
C TYR A 76 -0.74 -6.80 -4.83
N ARG A 77 -0.73 -7.68 -5.84
CA ARG A 77 -1.02 -7.31 -7.23
C ARG A 77 -2.48 -7.58 -7.54
N GLU A 78 -3.34 -6.63 -7.22
CA GLU A 78 -4.79 -6.74 -7.32
C GLU A 78 -5.45 -5.37 -7.52
N GLN A 79 -6.65 -5.39 -8.09
CA GLN A 79 -7.55 -4.23 -8.12
C GLN A 79 -8.64 -4.45 -7.08
N VAL A 80 -8.70 -3.61 -6.06
CA VAL A 80 -9.56 -3.82 -4.88
C VAL A 80 -10.75 -2.87 -4.92
N LEU A 81 -11.95 -3.42 -4.74
CA LEU A 81 -13.17 -2.66 -4.52
C LEU A 81 -13.68 -2.88 -3.09
N ILE A 82 -13.72 -1.82 -2.30
CA ILE A 82 -14.39 -1.78 -1.00
C ILE A 82 -15.75 -1.14 -1.21
N SER A 83 -16.75 -1.99 -1.43
CA SER A 83 -18.16 -1.62 -1.51
C SER A 83 -18.68 -1.08 -0.17
N ARG A 84 -19.90 -0.54 -0.16
CA ARG A 84 -20.54 -0.01 1.04
C ARG A 84 -20.58 -1.07 2.15
N LEU A 85 -20.02 -0.74 3.30
CA LEU A 85 -20.10 -1.51 4.55
C LEU A 85 -21.07 -0.82 5.53
N ASN A 86 -21.57 -1.60 6.48
CA ASN A 86 -22.46 -1.11 7.54
C ASN A 86 -21.70 -0.36 8.65
N GLY A 87 -20.49 -0.81 8.97
CA GLY A 87 -19.62 -0.22 9.98
C GLY A 87 -18.40 0.50 9.39
N PRO A 88 -17.64 1.25 10.22
CA PRO A 88 -16.37 1.86 9.84
C PRO A 88 -15.30 0.82 9.51
N LEU A 89 -14.30 1.23 8.73
CA LEU A 89 -13.20 0.35 8.32
C LEU A 89 -11.83 0.98 8.59
N VAL A 90 -10.94 0.21 9.21
CA VAL A 90 -9.52 0.53 9.34
C VAL A 90 -8.72 -0.42 8.47
N LEU A 91 -7.92 0.13 7.56
CA LEU A 91 -6.88 -0.60 6.84
C LEU A 91 -5.53 -0.23 7.45
N GLN A 92 -4.84 -1.21 8.05
CA GLN A 92 -3.53 -1.00 8.67
C GLN A 92 -2.46 -1.85 7.97
N GLY A 93 -1.47 -1.18 7.36
CA GLY A 93 -0.26 -1.84 6.88
C GLY A 93 0.72 -2.13 8.01
N TYR A 94 1.46 -3.22 7.88
CA TYR A 94 2.66 -3.45 8.67
C TYR A 94 3.66 -2.31 8.47
N THR A 95 4.23 -1.82 9.57
CA THR A 95 5.29 -0.81 9.54
C THR A 95 6.12 -0.82 10.81
N CYS A 96 7.40 -0.47 10.70
CA CYS A 96 8.25 -0.19 11.85
C CYS A 96 8.07 1.23 12.40
N ASN A 97 7.40 2.14 11.68
CA ASN A 97 7.18 3.50 12.12
C ASN A 97 5.91 4.10 11.49
N THR A 98 4.84 4.15 12.26
CA THR A 98 3.53 4.68 11.85
C THR A 98 3.55 6.14 11.41
N LYS A 99 4.56 6.91 11.79
CA LYS A 99 4.65 8.35 11.47
C LYS A 99 5.30 8.63 10.11
N LEU A 100 5.86 7.61 9.44
CA LEU A 100 6.64 7.80 8.21
C LEU A 100 6.13 6.89 7.10
N TYR A 101 5.62 7.48 6.01
CA TYR A 101 5.23 6.70 4.83
C TYR A 101 6.42 5.95 4.20
N ALA A 102 7.64 6.45 4.40
CA ALA A 102 8.86 5.80 3.93
C ALA A 102 9.16 4.46 4.64
N ALA A 103 8.51 4.20 5.78
CA ALA A 103 8.60 2.95 6.53
C ALA A 103 7.46 1.96 6.22
N ASN A 104 6.65 2.23 5.18
CA ASN A 104 5.58 1.33 4.79
C ASN A 104 6.15 0.09 4.08
N GLU A 105 5.73 -1.09 4.50
CA GLU A 105 6.18 -2.38 3.92
C GLU A 105 5.10 -3.11 3.12
N VAL A 106 3.94 -2.48 2.98
CA VAL A 106 2.76 -3.04 2.32
C VAL A 106 2.42 -2.21 1.09
N THR A 107 2.37 -2.86 -0.07
CA THR A 107 2.01 -2.21 -1.34
C THR A 107 0.87 -2.93 -2.03
N ILE A 108 -0.22 -2.22 -2.30
CA ILE A 108 -1.31 -2.68 -3.17
C ILE A 108 -1.07 -2.05 -4.55
N SER A 109 -1.05 -2.87 -5.59
CA SER A 109 -0.69 -2.42 -6.93
C SER A 109 -1.54 -3.03 -8.03
N HIS A 110 -1.88 -2.22 -9.01
CA HIS A 110 -2.52 -2.66 -10.26
C HIS A 110 -1.98 -1.85 -11.43
N ALA A 111 -2.09 -2.35 -12.66
CA ALA A 111 -1.63 -1.66 -13.86
C ALA A 111 -2.79 -1.51 -14.83
N LYS A 112 -3.43 -0.33 -14.84
CA LYS A 112 -4.54 -0.05 -15.74
C LYS A 112 -4.70 1.44 -15.99
N ALA A 113 -4.71 1.85 -17.25
CA ALA A 113 -4.99 3.21 -17.68
C ALA A 113 -6.29 3.26 -18.50
N GLN A 114 -6.83 4.47 -18.74
CA GLN A 114 -8.08 4.61 -19.50
C GLN A 114 -8.00 4.04 -20.92
N ARG A 115 -6.82 4.00 -21.53
CA ARG A 115 -6.59 3.34 -22.82
C ARG A 115 -6.93 1.84 -22.82
N ASP A 116 -6.90 1.21 -21.65
CA ASP A 116 -7.23 -0.20 -21.46
C ASP A 116 -8.74 -0.39 -21.19
N ILE A 117 -9.51 0.70 -21.12
CA ILE A 117 -10.97 0.70 -20.97
C ILE A 117 -11.61 0.84 -22.36
N SER A 118 -12.58 -0.04 -22.65
CA SER A 118 -13.37 0.01 -23.89
C SER A 118 -13.83 1.44 -24.21
N PRO A 119 -13.70 1.91 -25.47
CA PRO A 119 -14.14 3.25 -25.87
C PRO A 119 -15.66 3.45 -25.75
N GLU A 120 -16.45 2.36 -25.68
CA GLU A 120 -17.90 2.42 -25.46
C GLU A 120 -18.26 2.89 -24.04
N ILE A 121 -17.35 2.71 -23.07
CA ILE A 121 -17.53 3.19 -21.71
C ILE A 121 -17.08 4.65 -21.65
N THR A 122 -18.04 5.56 -21.70
CA THR A 122 -17.81 7.01 -21.76
C THR A 122 -17.85 7.71 -20.39
N SER A 123 -18.28 7.02 -19.34
CA SER A 123 -18.40 7.57 -17.98
C SER A 123 -17.74 6.65 -16.95
N GLY A 124 -17.35 7.22 -15.80
CA GLY A 124 -16.76 6.45 -14.70
C GLY A 124 -15.41 5.79 -15.00
N ARG A 125 -14.72 6.16 -16.09
CA ARG A 125 -13.50 5.47 -16.54
C ARG A 125 -12.37 5.51 -15.50
N ASN A 126 -12.24 6.60 -14.74
CA ASN A 126 -11.27 6.71 -13.64
C ASN A 126 -11.54 5.72 -12.48
N ASP A 127 -12.80 5.41 -12.19
CA ASP A 127 -13.14 4.38 -11.20
C ASP A 127 -12.67 2.99 -11.69
N LEU A 128 -12.79 2.71 -12.99
CA LEU A 128 -12.37 1.43 -13.58
C LEU A 128 -10.86 1.23 -13.69
N THR A 129 -10.07 2.31 -13.65
CA THR A 129 -8.60 2.27 -13.64
C THR A 129 -8.01 2.30 -12.23
N SER A 130 -8.80 2.66 -11.22
CA SER A 130 -8.36 2.82 -9.84
C SER A 130 -7.86 1.52 -9.22
N THR A 131 -6.67 1.52 -8.60
CA THR A 131 -6.11 0.35 -7.90
C THR A 131 -6.90 0.01 -6.63
N LEU A 132 -7.14 1.01 -5.77
CA LEU A 132 -7.99 0.89 -4.59
C LEU A 132 -9.24 1.77 -4.76
N ARG A 133 -10.41 1.14 -4.77
CA ARG A 133 -11.70 1.80 -4.98
C ARG A 133 -12.49 1.80 -3.67
N LEU A 134 -12.65 2.98 -3.08
CA LEU A 134 -13.27 3.14 -1.76
C LEU A 134 -14.67 3.74 -1.91
N LYS A 135 -15.70 2.91 -1.70
CA LYS A 135 -17.11 3.30 -1.85
C LYS A 135 -17.92 3.20 -0.54
N THR A 136 -17.26 2.94 0.59
CA THR A 136 -17.88 2.96 1.92
C THR A 136 -17.71 4.32 2.62
N ASN A 137 -18.21 4.50 3.83
CA ASN A 137 -17.95 5.70 4.64
C ASN A 137 -17.06 5.34 5.82
N ASP A 138 -16.50 6.35 6.47
CA ASP A 138 -15.80 6.24 7.74
C ASP A 138 -14.60 5.28 7.65
N VAL A 139 -13.69 5.58 6.72
CA VAL A 139 -12.50 4.77 6.44
C VAL A 139 -11.25 5.45 6.94
N LYS A 140 -10.42 4.71 7.66
CA LYS A 140 -9.05 5.13 7.99
C LYS A 140 -8.06 4.18 7.33
N VAL A 141 -7.04 4.73 6.69
CA VAL A 141 -5.97 3.98 6.05
C VAL A 141 -4.65 4.42 6.65
N TYR A 142 -3.87 3.46 7.12
CA TYR A 142 -2.60 3.68 7.80
C TYR A 142 -1.50 2.91 7.10
N ASN A 143 -0.40 3.60 6.80
CA ASN A 143 0.88 2.98 6.42
C ASN A 143 0.80 2.02 5.22
N LEU A 144 -0.03 2.36 4.24
CA LEU A 144 -0.14 1.62 2.99
C LEU A 144 0.45 2.40 1.82
N ASN A 145 1.11 1.68 0.93
CA ASN A 145 1.42 2.16 -0.41
C ASN A 145 0.31 1.68 -1.36
N VAL A 146 -0.24 2.58 -2.17
CA VAL A 146 -1.20 2.24 -3.22
C VAL A 146 -0.67 2.77 -4.55
N ALA A 147 -0.45 1.88 -5.51
CA ALA A 147 0.22 2.22 -6.75
C ALA A 147 -0.57 1.77 -7.98
N ASN A 148 -0.76 2.70 -8.93
CA ASN A 148 -1.11 2.32 -10.29
C ASN A 148 0.15 2.38 -11.17
N THR A 149 0.55 1.22 -11.70
CA THR A 149 1.83 1.06 -12.42
C THR A 149 1.66 1.02 -13.93
N ALA A 150 0.54 1.52 -14.47
CA ALA A 150 0.27 1.49 -15.91
C ALA A 150 1.30 2.24 -16.76
N GLY A 151 1.99 3.24 -16.19
CA GLY A 151 2.94 4.09 -16.93
C GLY A 151 2.30 5.37 -17.47
N ARG A 152 3.10 6.17 -18.18
CA ARG A 152 2.64 7.41 -18.83
C ARG A 152 2.25 7.13 -20.27
N PHE A 153 1.07 7.60 -20.68
CA PHE A 153 0.59 7.55 -22.06
C PHE A 153 0.18 8.93 -22.56
N LEU A 154 0.25 9.15 -23.88
CA LEU A 154 -0.12 10.43 -24.50
C LEU A 154 -1.64 10.61 -24.62
N GLU A 155 -2.36 9.52 -24.88
CA GLU A 155 -3.82 9.50 -25.04
C GLU A 155 -4.44 8.53 -24.04
N ASN A 156 -5.56 8.92 -23.41
CA ASN A 156 -6.26 8.10 -22.41
C ASN A 156 -5.32 7.55 -21.31
N GLY A 157 -4.38 8.38 -20.85
CA GLY A 157 -3.31 7.99 -19.92
C GLY A 157 -3.67 8.00 -18.44
N GLN A 158 -4.90 8.38 -18.08
CA GLN A 158 -5.35 8.45 -16.69
C GLN A 158 -5.29 7.05 -16.05
N ALA A 159 -4.59 6.94 -14.93
CA ALA A 159 -4.29 5.69 -14.24
C ALA A 159 -4.36 5.93 -12.74
N VAL A 160 -5.53 5.72 -12.14
CA VAL A 160 -5.77 6.17 -10.76
C VAL A 160 -5.18 5.17 -9.76
N ALA A 161 -4.49 5.64 -8.73
CA ALA A 161 -4.03 4.78 -7.62
C ALA A 161 -5.18 4.54 -6.63
N THR A 162 -5.84 5.61 -6.16
CA THR A 162 -7.01 5.48 -5.28
C THR A 162 -8.12 6.44 -5.69
N ILE A 163 -9.37 5.98 -5.57
CA ILE A 163 -10.57 6.81 -5.71
C ILE A 163 -11.39 6.75 -4.42
N ILE A 164 -11.92 7.90 -4.00
CA ILE A 164 -12.71 8.06 -2.78
C ILE A 164 -14.12 8.52 -3.13
N GLU A 165 -15.11 7.67 -2.88
CA GLU A 165 -16.51 7.92 -3.28
C GLU A 165 -17.51 7.98 -2.10
N GLY A 166 -17.03 7.91 -0.86
CA GLY A 166 -17.88 8.00 0.34
C GLY A 166 -17.67 9.28 1.16
N ASN A 167 -17.89 9.21 2.47
CA ASN A 167 -17.68 10.32 3.40
C ASN A 167 -16.74 9.93 4.55
N ASN A 168 -16.03 10.92 5.10
CA ASN A 168 -15.16 10.82 6.27
C ASN A 168 -14.02 9.84 6.08
N TYR A 169 -13.01 10.27 5.32
CA TYR A 169 -11.80 9.50 5.07
C TYR A 169 -10.61 10.10 5.79
N GLY A 170 -9.74 9.24 6.31
CA GLY A 170 -8.43 9.62 6.84
C GLY A 170 -7.34 8.72 6.28
N PHE A 171 -6.30 9.31 5.71
CA PHE A 171 -5.11 8.63 5.22
C PHE A 171 -3.91 9.12 6.02
N TYR A 172 -3.19 8.21 6.66
CA TYR A 172 -2.13 8.54 7.60
C TYR A 172 -0.84 7.81 7.22
N ALA A 173 0.20 8.58 6.90
CA ALA A 173 1.48 8.07 6.42
C ALA A 173 1.32 7.07 5.26
N CYS A 174 0.37 7.32 4.36
CA CYS A 174 0.19 6.54 3.13
C CYS A 174 1.03 7.11 2.00
N ASN A 175 1.36 6.27 1.01
CA ASN A 175 2.01 6.70 -0.22
C ASN A 175 1.14 6.32 -1.43
N PHE A 176 0.82 7.30 -2.27
CA PHE A 176 0.05 7.08 -3.50
C PHE A 176 0.94 7.35 -4.70
N THR A 177 1.06 6.39 -5.62
CA THR A 177 1.96 6.52 -6.77
C THR A 177 1.27 6.16 -8.08
N SER A 178 1.36 7.06 -9.05
CA SER A 178 0.96 6.87 -10.45
C SER A 178 1.52 8.03 -11.29
N HIS A 179 1.17 8.09 -12.57
CA HIS A 179 1.53 9.18 -13.49
C HIS A 179 0.43 10.24 -13.61
N GLN A 180 -0.75 9.88 -14.13
CA GLN A 180 -1.86 10.81 -14.35
C GLN A 180 -3.06 10.39 -13.50
N ASP A 181 -3.69 11.36 -12.84
CA ASP A 181 -4.86 11.20 -11.96
C ASP A 181 -4.58 10.29 -10.73
N THR A 182 -3.40 10.41 -10.12
CA THR A 182 -2.93 9.50 -9.04
C THR A 182 -3.92 9.32 -7.90
N VAL A 183 -4.44 10.42 -7.34
CA VAL A 183 -5.46 10.39 -6.27
C VAL A 183 -6.71 11.07 -6.79
N TYR A 184 -7.83 10.36 -6.80
CA TYR A 184 -9.12 10.91 -7.16
C TYR A 184 -9.99 11.11 -5.91
N ALA A 185 -9.74 12.23 -5.24
CA ALA A 185 -10.50 12.78 -4.10
C ALA A 185 -11.86 13.32 -4.57
N ASN A 186 -12.84 12.42 -4.77
CA ASN A 186 -14.06 12.74 -5.52
C ASN A 186 -15.22 13.21 -4.63
N LYS A 187 -15.45 12.57 -3.49
CA LYS A 187 -16.62 12.84 -2.63
C LYS A 187 -16.27 12.83 -1.16
N GLY A 188 -16.99 13.66 -0.42
CA GLY A 188 -16.96 13.69 1.04
C GLY A 188 -15.78 14.46 1.62
N ARG A 189 -15.66 14.38 2.95
CA ARG A 189 -14.53 14.96 3.69
C ARG A 189 -13.39 13.97 3.75
N GLU A 190 -12.19 14.45 3.45
CA GLU A 190 -10.98 13.64 3.37
C GLU A 190 -9.84 14.36 4.10
N LEU A 191 -9.06 13.63 4.88
CA LEU A 191 -7.83 14.08 5.52
C LEU A 191 -6.66 13.22 5.03
N PHE A 192 -5.57 13.86 4.62
CA PHE A 192 -4.29 13.22 4.31
C PHE A 192 -3.24 13.80 5.25
N ALA A 193 -2.59 12.96 6.04
CA ALA A 193 -1.67 13.34 7.11
C ALA A 193 -0.44 12.43 7.21
#